data_AF-A0A4R9B6W6-F1
#
_entry.id   AF-A0A4R9B6W6-F1
#
_cell.length_a   1.000
_cell.length_b   1.000
_cell.length_c   1.000
_cell.angle_alpha   90.00
_cell.angle_beta   90.00
_cell.angle_gamma   90.00
#
_symmetry.space_group_name_H-M   'P 1'
#
loop_
_entity.id
_entity.type
_entity.pdbx_description
1 polymer ?
#
loop_
_entity_poly.entity_id
_entity_poly.type
_entity_poly.pdbx_seq_one_letter_code
_entity_poly.pdbx_strand_id
1 'polypeptide(L)'
;MSDADDLDPMSIEGLDARLLNVETILPDLFDMYELRAAGGPYYWEALDHDQAVKLWDELGKFVSWLDGRYLTNLADPSYRLPACWYRHAIAVEELTALMVSHRAAYDTRSAKASSALVDWHQRALWPTLDSLKLRAGLAGCRDRSEHREPHAGPAIFTVTDAYLRYIDMNA
;
A
#
# COMPACT_ATOMS: atom_id res chain seq x y z
N MET A 1 46.51 17.24 -16.75
CA MET A 1 45.24 17.97 -16.63
C MET A 1 44.80 18.32 -18.04
N SER A 2 44.23 17.36 -18.78
CA SER A 2 43.70 17.60 -20.12
C SER A 2 42.69 16.52 -20.51
N ASP A 3 41.72 16.96 -21.32
CA ASP A 3 40.94 16.21 -22.33
C ASP A 3 39.53 15.71 -22.00
N ALA A 4 39.06 15.71 -20.75
CA ALA A 4 37.68 15.27 -20.47
C ALA A 4 36.61 16.36 -20.71
N ASP A 5 37.00 17.64 -20.75
CA ASP A 5 36.06 18.78 -20.72
C ASP A 5 35.72 19.35 -22.11
N ASP A 6 36.28 18.78 -23.20
CA ASP A 6 36.16 19.30 -24.58
C ASP A 6 35.67 18.24 -25.58
N LEU A 7 35.06 17.15 -25.10
CA LEU A 7 34.44 16.15 -25.96
C LEU A 7 33.10 16.68 -26.48
N ASP A 8 32.95 16.74 -27.81
CA ASP A 8 31.68 17.05 -28.46
C ASP A 8 30.60 16.09 -27.92
N PRO A 9 29.53 16.61 -27.29
CA PRO A 9 28.51 15.78 -26.61
C PRO A 9 27.70 14.87 -27.56
N MET A 10 27.81 15.06 -28.87
CA MET A 10 27.18 14.22 -29.89
C MET A 10 28.16 13.30 -30.64
N SER A 11 29.45 13.38 -30.34
CA SER A 11 30.45 12.43 -30.83
C SER A 11 30.28 11.05 -30.18
N ILE A 12 30.82 10.00 -30.80
CA ILE A 12 30.77 8.64 -30.24
C ILE A 12 31.42 8.60 -28.85
N GLU A 13 32.57 9.24 -28.69
CA GLU A 13 33.31 9.32 -27.43
C GLU A 13 32.53 10.11 -26.35
N GLY A 14 31.86 11.19 -26.75
CA GLY A 14 30.95 11.95 -25.88
C GLY A 14 29.71 11.15 -25.46
N LEU A 15 29.16 10.33 -26.35
CA LEU A 15 28.03 9.44 -26.04
C LEU A 15 28.45 8.28 -25.12
N ASP A 16 29.61 7.69 -25.32
CA ASP A 16 30.16 6.64 -24.43
C ASP A 16 30.44 7.18 -23.03
N ALA A 17 31.02 8.38 -22.91
CA ALA A 17 31.23 9.02 -21.62
C ALA A 17 29.90 9.29 -20.88
N ARG A 18 28.85 9.69 -21.61
CA ARG A 18 27.50 9.88 -21.05
C ARG A 18 26.84 8.56 -20.66
N LEU A 19 27.01 7.50 -21.45
CA LEU A 19 26.47 6.18 -21.15
C LEU A 19 27.12 5.61 -19.88
N LEU A 20 28.44 5.72 -19.75
CA LEU A 20 29.18 5.30 -18.56
C LEU A 20 28.70 6.05 -17.30
N ASN A 21 28.42 7.35 -17.42
CA ASN A 21 27.88 8.14 -16.31
C ASN A 21 26.47 7.68 -15.91
N VAL A 22 25.60 7.38 -16.88
CA VAL A 22 24.26 6.83 -16.62
C VAL A 22 24.35 5.45 -15.97
N GLU A 23 25.20 4.56 -16.47
CA GLU A 23 25.42 3.23 -15.88
C GLU A 23 25.96 3.30 -14.45
N THR A 24 26.73 4.34 -14.13
CA THR A 24 27.26 4.57 -12.78
C THR A 24 26.19 5.10 -11.81
N ILE A 25 25.33 6.02 -12.27
CA ILE A 25 24.32 6.66 -11.42
C ILE A 25 23.07 5.79 -11.23
N LEU A 26 22.74 4.95 -12.22
CA LEU A 26 21.52 4.13 -12.20
C LEU A 26 21.42 3.23 -10.95
N PRO A 27 22.45 2.48 -10.53
CA PRO A 27 22.39 1.66 -9.33
C PRO A 27 22.08 2.47 -8.07
N ASP A 28 22.75 3.61 -7.86
CA ASP A 28 22.50 4.48 -6.70
C ASP A 28 21.09 5.05 -6.71
N LEU A 29 20.57 5.38 -7.89
CA LEU A 29 19.19 5.81 -8.06
C LEU A 29 18.21 4.69 -7.69
N PHE A 30 18.44 3.46 -8.16
CA PHE A 30 17.64 2.28 -7.83
C PHE A 30 17.68 1.99 -6.33
N ASP A 31 18.86 1.97 -5.72
CA ASP A 31 19.04 1.77 -4.27
C ASP A 31 18.33 2.87 -3.48
N MET A 32 18.41 4.13 -3.90
CA MET A 32 17.66 5.23 -3.28
C MET A 32 16.13 5.04 -3.39
N TYR A 33 15.64 4.50 -4.51
CA TYR A 33 14.22 4.19 -4.68
C TYR A 33 13.78 3.00 -3.83
N GLU A 34 14.63 1.98 -3.68
CA GLU A 34 14.37 0.80 -2.84
C GLU A 34 14.52 1.09 -1.34
N LEU A 35 15.35 2.06 -0.96
CA LEU A 35 15.55 2.54 0.42
C LEU A 35 14.40 3.42 0.95
N ARG A 36 13.37 3.72 0.14
CA ARG A 36 12.16 4.38 0.66
C ARG A 36 11.50 3.50 1.72
N ALA A 37 11.08 4.12 2.81
CA ALA A 37 10.48 3.44 3.95
C ALA A 37 9.45 2.37 3.53
N ALA A 38 9.54 1.20 4.15
CA ALA A 38 8.56 0.14 3.97
C ALA A 38 7.15 0.72 4.24
N GLY A 39 6.26 0.63 3.26
CA GLY A 39 4.94 1.28 3.27
C GLY A 39 4.67 2.17 2.07
N GLY A 40 5.71 2.74 1.44
CA GLY A 40 5.58 3.50 0.18
C GLY A 40 4.53 4.62 0.23
N PRO A 41 3.91 5.01 -0.91
CA PRO A 41 2.86 6.04 -0.97
C PRO A 41 1.51 5.58 -0.37
N TYR A 42 1.51 4.53 0.44
CA TYR A 42 0.31 3.90 1.00
C TYR A 42 0.26 3.97 2.52
N TYR A 43 1.27 4.59 3.16
CA TYR A 43 1.28 4.80 4.61
C TYR A 43 0.49 6.06 4.97
N TRP A 44 -0.81 5.86 5.27
CA TRP A 44 -1.79 6.93 5.49
C TRP A 44 -1.34 8.04 6.44
N GLU A 45 -0.71 7.70 7.56
CA GLU A 45 -0.29 8.66 8.59
C GLU A 45 0.81 9.63 8.09
N ALA A 46 1.61 9.22 7.10
CA ALA A 46 2.68 10.06 6.55
C ALA A 46 2.27 10.85 5.29
N LEU A 47 1.06 10.65 4.77
CA LEU A 47 0.61 11.32 3.56
C LEU A 47 0.23 12.78 3.84
N ASP A 48 0.61 13.67 2.92
CA ASP A 48 0.00 14.99 2.87
C ASP A 48 -1.47 14.89 2.39
N HIS A 49 -2.21 16.00 2.49
CA HIS A 49 -3.62 16.03 2.15
C HIS A 49 -3.90 15.60 0.69
N ASP A 50 -3.11 16.10 -0.26
CA ASP A 50 -3.32 15.84 -1.68
C ASP A 50 -3.01 14.37 -2.03
N GLN A 51 -1.97 13.81 -1.40
CA GLN A 51 -1.63 12.40 -1.51
C GLN A 51 -2.72 11.51 -0.90
N ALA A 52 -3.22 11.87 0.28
CA ALA A 52 -4.31 11.14 0.94
C ALA A 52 -5.59 11.16 0.10
N VAL A 53 -5.97 12.32 -0.48
CA VAL A 53 -7.13 12.42 -1.37
C VAL A 53 -6.98 11.51 -2.59
N LYS A 54 -5.80 11.48 -3.22
CA LYS A 54 -5.53 10.57 -4.35
C LYS A 54 -5.65 9.11 -3.93
N LEU A 55 -5.08 8.74 -2.79
CA LEU A 55 -5.15 7.37 -2.31
C LEU A 55 -6.59 6.96 -1.96
N TRP A 56 -7.40 7.87 -1.41
CA TRP A 56 -8.82 7.61 -1.16
C TRP A 56 -9.62 7.34 -2.43
N ASP A 57 -9.39 8.11 -3.50
CA ASP A 57 -10.02 7.88 -4.81
C ASP A 57 -9.60 6.53 -5.41
N GLU A 58 -8.31 6.22 -5.36
CA GLU A 58 -7.77 4.94 -5.80
C GLU A 58 -8.35 3.75 -5.03
N LEU A 59 -8.40 3.84 -3.70
CA LEU A 59 -8.97 2.82 -2.84
C LEU A 59 -10.47 2.66 -3.09
N GLY A 60 -11.22 3.75 -3.22
CA GLY A 60 -12.65 3.72 -3.51
C GLY A 60 -12.95 2.99 -4.83
N LYS A 61 -12.17 3.25 -5.89
CA LYS A 61 -12.28 2.53 -7.17
C LYS A 61 -11.99 1.04 -7.02
N PHE A 62 -10.94 0.69 -6.28
CA PHE A 62 -10.59 -0.71 -6.02
C PHE A 62 -11.69 -1.43 -5.24
N VAL A 63 -12.19 -0.84 -4.15
CA VAL A 63 -13.27 -1.41 -3.33
C VAL A 63 -14.56 -1.57 -4.14
N SER A 64 -14.89 -0.60 -5.01
CA SER A 64 -16.05 -0.70 -5.91
C SER A 64 -15.91 -1.87 -6.88
N TRP A 65 -14.72 -2.07 -7.46
CA TRP A 65 -14.42 -3.22 -8.30
C TRP A 65 -14.51 -4.54 -7.52
N LEU A 66 -13.93 -4.59 -6.31
CA LEU A 66 -13.93 -5.77 -5.45
C LEU A 66 -15.37 -6.18 -5.09
N ASP A 67 -16.20 -5.21 -4.73
CA ASP A 67 -17.60 -5.43 -4.39
C ASP A 67 -18.41 -5.98 -5.58
N GLY A 68 -18.30 -5.33 -6.75
CA GLY A 68 -19.02 -5.76 -7.95
C GLY A 68 -18.52 -7.10 -8.51
N ARG A 69 -17.24 -7.41 -8.35
CA ARG A 69 -16.64 -8.62 -8.94
C ARG A 69 -16.67 -9.83 -8.01
N TYR A 70 -16.38 -9.64 -6.73
CA TYR A 70 -16.32 -10.72 -5.75
C TYR A 70 -17.51 -10.67 -4.80
N LEU A 71 -17.65 -9.62 -4.00
CA LEU A 71 -18.52 -9.66 -2.82
C LEU A 71 -20.01 -9.80 -3.15
N THR A 72 -20.47 -9.19 -4.24
CA THR A 72 -21.85 -9.33 -4.72
C THR A 72 -22.14 -10.75 -5.22
N ASN A 73 -21.13 -11.46 -5.71
CA ASN A 73 -21.24 -12.81 -6.29
C ASN A 73 -20.94 -13.93 -5.30
N LEU A 74 -20.54 -13.60 -4.06
CA LEU A 74 -20.30 -14.59 -3.01
C LEU A 74 -21.62 -15.20 -2.50
N ALA A 75 -21.58 -16.50 -2.23
CA ALA A 75 -22.71 -17.21 -1.64
C ALA A 75 -22.97 -16.80 -0.17
N ASP A 76 -21.92 -16.44 0.57
CA ASP A 76 -22.02 -15.95 1.95
C ASP A 76 -22.10 -14.41 1.97
N PRO A 77 -23.26 -13.81 2.29
CA PRO A 77 -23.43 -12.36 2.30
C PRO A 77 -22.67 -11.67 3.45
N SER A 78 -22.14 -12.43 4.42
CA SER A 78 -21.37 -11.86 5.53
C SER A 78 -19.97 -11.34 5.13
N TYR A 79 -19.55 -11.52 3.88
CA TYR A 79 -18.36 -10.89 3.31
C TYR A 79 -18.64 -9.52 2.68
N ARG A 80 -19.91 -9.10 2.56
CA ARG A 80 -20.23 -7.77 2.01
C ARG A 80 -19.71 -6.67 2.93
N LEU A 81 -19.20 -5.60 2.32
CA LEU A 81 -18.78 -4.40 3.03
C LEU A 81 -19.99 -3.49 3.25
N PRO A 82 -20.18 -2.92 4.46
CA PRO A 82 -21.19 -1.89 4.67
C PRO A 82 -20.79 -0.60 3.93
N ALA A 83 -21.77 0.22 3.56
CA ALA A 83 -21.52 1.50 2.89
C ALA A 83 -20.58 2.44 3.68
N CYS A 84 -20.53 2.28 5.00
CA CYS A 84 -19.66 3.03 5.90
C CYS A 84 -18.25 2.46 6.08
N TRP A 85 -17.81 1.47 5.28
CA TRP A 85 -16.52 0.78 5.46
C TRP A 85 -15.32 1.74 5.64
N TYR A 86 -15.34 2.89 4.96
CA TYR A 86 -14.28 3.91 5.01
C TYR A 86 -14.15 4.59 6.39
N ARG A 87 -15.12 4.40 7.29
CA ARG A 87 -15.08 4.87 8.68
C ARG A 87 -14.43 3.85 9.63
N HIS A 88 -14.04 2.69 9.13
CA HIS A 88 -13.42 1.62 9.92
C HIS A 88 -11.93 1.58 9.62
N ALA A 89 -11.09 2.09 10.53
CA ALA A 89 -9.64 2.23 10.30
C ALA A 89 -8.95 0.91 9.89
N ILE A 90 -9.27 -0.21 10.55
CA ILE A 90 -8.75 -1.54 10.17
C ILE A 90 -9.14 -1.88 8.72
N ALA A 91 -10.36 -1.55 8.29
CA ALA A 91 -10.78 -1.81 6.93
C ALA A 91 -10.01 -0.98 5.92
N VAL A 92 -9.73 0.30 6.23
CA VAL A 92 -8.94 1.18 5.37
C VAL A 92 -7.54 0.61 5.15
N GLU A 93 -6.85 0.24 6.23
CA GLU A 93 -5.49 -0.31 6.16
C GLU A 93 -5.44 -1.64 5.40
N GLU A 94 -6.30 -2.61 5.76
CA GLU A 94 -6.28 -3.93 5.14
C GLU A 94 -6.72 -3.91 3.67
N LEU A 95 -7.72 -3.09 3.31
CA LEU A 95 -8.14 -2.93 1.91
C LEU A 95 -7.08 -2.20 1.08
N THR A 96 -6.33 -1.27 1.68
CA THR A 96 -5.18 -0.62 1.02
C THR A 96 -4.10 -1.65 0.71
N ALA A 97 -3.72 -2.48 1.69
CA ALA A 97 -2.75 -3.56 1.48
C ALA A 97 -3.22 -4.55 0.39
N LEU A 98 -4.49 -4.94 0.41
CA LEU A 98 -5.07 -5.83 -0.59
C LEU A 98 -5.05 -5.20 -2.00
N MET A 99 -5.36 -3.91 -2.11
CA MET A 99 -5.28 -3.16 -3.37
C MET A 99 -3.86 -3.18 -3.94
N VAL A 100 -2.85 -2.88 -3.11
CA VAL A 100 -1.44 -2.86 -3.52
C VAL A 100 -1.00 -4.24 -3.96
N SER A 101 -1.37 -5.29 -3.21
CA SER A 101 -1.09 -6.67 -3.59
C SER A 101 -1.75 -7.07 -4.91
N HIS A 102 -3.00 -6.62 -5.15
CA HIS A 102 -3.70 -6.86 -6.42
C HIS A 102 -2.96 -6.21 -7.59
N ARG A 103 -2.56 -4.94 -7.46
CA ARG A 103 -1.81 -4.23 -8.51
C ARG A 103 -0.50 -4.93 -8.84
N ALA A 104 0.21 -5.44 -7.82
CA ALA A 104 1.45 -6.17 -8.03
C ALA A 104 1.21 -7.52 -8.76
N ALA A 105 0.14 -8.24 -8.40
CA ALA A 105 -0.19 -9.53 -9.01
C ALA A 105 -0.73 -9.41 -10.45
N TYR A 106 -1.43 -8.32 -10.76
CA TYR A 106 -2.09 -8.06 -12.05
C TYR A 106 -1.38 -6.98 -12.89
N ASP A 107 -0.05 -6.81 -12.75
CA ASP A 107 0.69 -5.84 -13.56
C ASP A 107 0.61 -6.19 -15.06
N THR A 108 -0.19 -5.41 -15.79
CA THR A 108 -0.45 -5.58 -17.23
C THR A 108 0.79 -5.38 -18.12
N ARG A 109 1.88 -4.83 -17.58
CA ARG A 109 3.16 -4.69 -18.30
C ARG A 109 3.96 -5.98 -18.33
N SER A 110 3.64 -6.94 -17.45
CA SER A 110 4.29 -8.25 -17.47
C SER A 110 3.75 -9.11 -18.61
N ALA A 111 4.63 -9.54 -19.51
CA ALA A 111 4.28 -10.47 -20.59
C ALA A 111 4.20 -11.94 -20.12
N LYS A 112 4.63 -12.25 -18.89
CA LYS A 112 4.72 -13.62 -18.38
C LYS A 112 3.51 -13.95 -17.51
N ALA A 113 2.87 -15.09 -17.79
CA ALA A 113 1.95 -15.72 -16.85
C ALA A 113 2.67 -16.02 -15.52
N SER A 114 1.98 -15.83 -14.40
CA SER A 114 2.57 -15.92 -13.06
C SER A 114 1.64 -16.60 -12.06
N SER A 115 2.21 -17.37 -11.12
CA SER A 115 1.47 -17.93 -9.98
C SER A 115 0.97 -16.83 -9.02
N ALA A 116 1.48 -15.60 -9.14
CA ALA A 116 1.07 -14.46 -8.33
C ALA A 116 -0.44 -14.22 -8.36
N LEU A 117 -1.13 -14.58 -9.45
CA LEU A 117 -2.59 -14.51 -9.54
C LEU A 117 -3.28 -15.46 -8.56
N VAL A 118 -2.77 -16.69 -8.43
CA VAL A 118 -3.28 -17.69 -7.47
C VAL A 118 -2.89 -17.29 -6.06
N ASP A 119 -1.64 -16.87 -5.86
CA ASP A 119 -1.14 -16.43 -4.55
C ASP A 119 -1.92 -15.22 -4.02
N TRP A 120 -2.29 -14.27 -4.88
CA TRP A 120 -3.13 -13.14 -4.48
C TRP A 120 -4.47 -13.60 -3.90
N HIS A 121 -5.13 -14.59 -4.51
CA HIS A 121 -6.38 -15.11 -3.97
C HIS A 121 -6.16 -15.82 -2.62
N GLN A 122 -5.18 -16.71 -2.55
CA GLN A 122 -4.99 -17.61 -1.42
C GLN A 122 -4.31 -16.95 -0.21
N ARG A 123 -3.42 -15.98 -0.44
CA ARG A 123 -2.59 -15.36 0.60
C ARG A 123 -2.99 -13.93 0.92
N ALA A 124 -3.70 -13.25 0.02
CA ALA A 124 -4.15 -11.87 0.24
C ALA A 124 -5.69 -11.80 0.34
N LEU A 125 -6.42 -12.04 -0.75
CA LEU A 125 -7.87 -11.81 -0.82
C LEU A 125 -8.65 -12.50 0.30
N TRP A 126 -8.63 -13.83 0.35
CA TRP A 126 -9.47 -14.55 1.33
C TRP A 126 -9.04 -14.28 2.77
N PRO A 127 -7.74 -14.32 3.13
CA PRO A 127 -7.31 -13.96 4.47
C PRO A 127 -7.69 -12.54 4.88
N THR A 128 -7.62 -11.55 3.97
CA THR A 128 -8.08 -10.18 4.25
C THR A 128 -9.59 -10.15 4.50
N LEU A 129 -10.40 -10.80 3.66
CA LEU A 129 -11.85 -10.81 3.86
C LEU A 129 -12.26 -11.47 5.19
N ASP A 130 -11.57 -12.55 5.58
CA ASP A 130 -11.74 -13.19 6.90
C ASP A 130 -11.37 -12.24 8.04
N SER A 131 -10.22 -11.56 7.92
CA SER A 131 -9.77 -10.57 8.92
C SER A 131 -10.75 -9.41 9.07
N LEU A 132 -11.23 -8.83 7.97
CA LEU A 132 -12.23 -7.76 7.97
C LEU A 132 -13.53 -8.19 8.66
N LYS A 133 -14.02 -9.40 8.38
CA LYS A 133 -15.22 -9.96 9.00
C LYS A 133 -15.08 -10.09 10.51
N LEU A 134 -13.89 -10.47 10.98
CA LEU A 134 -13.62 -10.74 12.40
C LEU A 134 -13.18 -9.50 13.19
N ARG A 135 -12.39 -8.61 12.60
CA ARG A 135 -11.61 -7.60 13.32
C ARG A 135 -12.03 -6.17 13.02
N ALA A 136 -12.56 -5.88 11.82
CA ALA A 136 -12.85 -4.50 11.42
C ALA A 136 -14.20 -3.95 11.96
N GLY A 137 -14.94 -4.73 12.75
CA GLY A 137 -16.20 -4.28 13.36
C GLY A 137 -17.35 -4.03 12.37
N LEU A 138 -17.26 -4.60 11.17
CA LEU A 138 -18.20 -4.34 10.06
C LEU A 138 -19.56 -5.01 10.26
N ALA A 139 -19.61 -6.15 10.99
CA ALA A 139 -20.82 -6.96 11.13
C ALA A 139 -22.03 -6.15 11.64
N GLY A 140 -21.84 -5.39 12.72
CA GLY A 140 -22.91 -4.58 13.30
C GLY A 140 -23.43 -3.48 12.38
N CYS A 141 -22.59 -2.92 11.51
CA CYS A 141 -22.98 -1.86 10.57
C CYS A 141 -23.68 -2.44 9.34
N ARG A 142 -23.24 -3.61 8.88
CA ARG A 142 -23.88 -4.34 7.77
C ARG A 142 -25.29 -4.78 8.13
N ASP A 143 -25.47 -5.40 9.30
CA ASP A 143 -26.75 -6.01 9.67
C ASP A 143 -27.84 -4.97 9.98
N ARG A 144 -27.44 -3.78 10.44
CA ARG A 144 -28.35 -2.69 10.82
C ARG A 144 -28.45 -1.56 9.78
N SER A 145 -27.58 -1.56 8.76
CA SER A 145 -27.44 -0.45 7.81
C SER A 145 -27.18 0.92 8.49
N GLU A 146 -26.65 0.91 9.71
CA GLU A 146 -26.39 2.11 10.51
C GLU A 146 -24.97 2.01 11.09
N HIS A 147 -24.16 3.03 10.84
CA HIS A 147 -22.82 3.09 11.41
C HIS A 147 -22.88 3.50 12.88
N ARG A 148 -22.12 2.80 13.71
CA ARG A 148 -21.88 3.17 15.11
C ARG A 148 -20.41 3.44 15.29
N GLU A 149 -20.11 4.62 15.82
CA GLU A 149 -18.74 4.97 16.19
C GLU A 149 -18.14 3.90 17.10
N PRO A 150 -16.84 3.57 16.95
CA PRO A 150 -16.16 2.69 17.88
C PRO A 150 -16.44 3.16 19.32
N HIS A 151 -16.74 2.21 20.21
CA HIS A 151 -16.79 2.54 21.63
C HIS A 151 -15.44 3.14 22.00
N ALA A 152 -15.43 4.29 22.69
CA ALA A 152 -14.19 4.91 23.16
C ALA A 152 -13.41 3.84 23.94
N GLY A 153 -12.36 3.34 23.28
CA GLY A 153 -11.53 2.27 23.83
C GLY A 153 -10.71 2.79 25.01
N PRO A 154 -9.82 1.93 25.57
CA PRO A 154 -8.76 2.46 26.40
C PRO A 154 -8.01 3.56 25.65
N ALA A 155 -7.47 4.54 26.39
CA ALA A 155 -6.72 5.65 25.82
C ALA A 155 -5.67 5.13 24.83
N ILE A 156 -5.55 5.82 23.68
CA ILE A 156 -4.50 5.54 22.70
C ILE A 156 -3.16 5.59 23.44
N PHE A 157 -2.34 4.55 23.27
CA PHE A 157 -1.00 4.55 23.84
C PHE A 157 -0.20 5.70 23.22
N THR A 158 0.29 6.59 24.08
CA THR A 158 1.23 7.63 23.71
C THR A 158 2.59 7.28 24.26
N VAL A 159 3.64 7.43 23.46
CA VAL A 159 5.02 7.31 23.94
C VAL A 159 5.23 8.32 25.06
N THR A 160 5.60 7.85 26.25
CA THR A 160 5.82 8.68 27.44
C THR A 160 7.28 8.63 27.87
N ASP A 161 7.71 9.61 28.67
CA ASP A 161 9.04 9.57 29.29
C ASP A 161 9.27 8.31 30.12
N ALA A 162 8.22 7.77 30.73
CA ALA A 162 8.32 6.51 31.48
C ALA A 162 8.62 5.33 30.56
N TYR A 163 8.00 5.28 29.38
CA TYR A 163 8.29 4.29 28.35
C TYR A 163 9.72 4.42 27.82
N LEU A 164 10.18 5.65 27.51
CA LEU A 164 11.54 5.89 27.04
C LEU A 164 12.58 5.47 28.08
N ARG A 165 12.38 5.83 29.36
CA ARG A 165 13.25 5.38 30.46
C ARG A 165 13.28 3.86 30.60
N TYR A 166 12.15 3.18 30.39
CA TYR A 166 12.11 1.73 30.45
C TYR A 166 12.96 1.10 29.34
N ILE A 167 12.90 1.64 28.11
CA ILE A 167 13.75 1.18 27.00
C ILE A 167 15.21 1.41 27.33
N ASP A 168 15.59 2.64 27.73
CA ASP A 168 16.99 2.97 28.02
C ASP A 168 17.63 2.08 29.09
N MET A 169 16.83 1.61 30.06
CA MET A 169 17.30 0.70 31.12
C MET A 169 17.36 -0.78 30.71
N ASN A 170 16.73 -1.17 29.60
CA ASN A 170 16.58 -2.58 29.19
C ASN A 170 17.05 -2.85 27.75
N ALA A 171 17.68 -1.88 27.09
CA ALA A 171 18.38 -2.04 25.81
C ALA A 171 19.84 -2.46 26.04
#